data_AF-A0A968PCW3-F1
#
_entry.id   AF-A0A968PCW3-F1
#
_cell.length_a   1.000
_cell.length_b   1.000
_cell.length_c   1.000
_cell.angle_alpha   90.00
_cell.angle_beta   90.00
_cell.angle_gamma   90.00
#
_symmetry.space_group_name_H-M   'P 1'
#
loop_
_entity.id
_entity.type
_entity.pdbx_description
1 polymer ?
#
loop_
_entity_poly.entity_id
_entity_poly.type
_entity_poly.pdbx_seq_one_letter_code
_entity_poly.pdbx_strand_id
1 'polypeptide(L)'
;MPGSITLPQIVLELEEEDRKRYQALQPPKSIVVRYGYLRLIAELPYDGTDKPGCGSKVVIRTDRGTEIAEMLTTTCSNSGCGKSVTRQEMLNYIEESGGRNFPFSTSGKVLRVATPEDLLEQQKLDARKPESLRFAKQQVKEANLPMHLVDVEMLLGGERILFHYTR
;
A
#
# COMPACT_ATOMS: atom_id res chain seq x y z
N MET A 1 27.76 -43.26 -1.08
CA MET A 1 27.21 -42.37 -0.03
C MET A 1 27.61 -40.93 -0.36
N PRO A 2 26.81 -40.16 -1.12
CA PRO A 2 27.09 -38.73 -1.27
C PRO A 2 26.61 -38.01 -0.01
N GLY A 3 27.53 -37.22 0.56
CA GLY A 3 27.45 -36.63 1.90
C GLY A 3 26.19 -35.79 2.12
N SER A 4 25.58 -35.99 3.29
CA SER A 4 24.50 -35.14 3.79
C SER A 4 25.04 -33.73 4.00
N ILE A 5 24.66 -32.81 3.12
CA ILE A 5 24.90 -31.38 3.34
C ILE A 5 24.15 -30.99 4.61
N THR A 6 24.84 -30.34 5.54
CA THR A 6 24.26 -29.95 6.82
C THR A 6 23.33 -28.74 6.62
N LEU A 7 22.21 -28.69 7.36
CA LEU A 7 21.29 -27.55 7.38
C LEU A 7 21.99 -26.17 7.36
N PRO A 8 23.06 -25.91 8.14
CA PRO A 8 23.76 -24.63 8.11
C PRO A 8 24.45 -24.30 6.78
N GLN A 9 24.94 -25.29 6.01
CA GLN A 9 25.54 -25.03 4.69
C GLN A 9 24.47 -24.65 3.66
N ILE A 10 23.29 -25.30 3.71
CA ILE A 10 22.16 -24.98 2.83
C ILE A 10 21.67 -23.55 3.07
N VAL A 11 21.58 -23.12 4.33
CA VAL A 11 21.15 -21.75 4.68
C VAL A 11 22.15 -20.72 4.16
N LEU A 12 23.45 -20.95 4.32
CA LEU A 12 24.49 -20.03 3.82
C LEU A 12 24.46 -19.93 2.29
N GLU A 13 24.34 -21.04 1.58
CA GLU A 13 24.24 -21.06 0.11
C GLU A 13 22.98 -20.34 -0.40
N LEU A 14 21.84 -20.53 0.28
CA LEU A 14 20.60 -19.79 0.00
C LEU A 14 20.75 -18.29 0.26
N GLU A 15 21.40 -17.89 1.35
CA GLU A 15 21.70 -16.48 1.64
C GLU A 15 22.63 -15.85 0.59
N GLU A 16 23.62 -16.59 0.10
CA GLU A 16 24.52 -16.11 -0.96
C GLU A 16 23.82 -16.00 -2.32
N GLU A 17 22.97 -16.96 -2.68
CA GLU A 17 22.14 -16.91 -3.87
C GLU A 17 21.14 -15.76 -3.81
N ASP A 18 20.47 -15.57 -2.68
CA ASP A 18 19.50 -14.49 -2.49
C ASP A 18 20.20 -13.12 -2.49
N ARG A 19 21.40 -13.02 -1.92
CA ARG A 19 22.24 -11.81 -2.03
C ARG A 19 22.61 -11.51 -3.49
N LYS A 20 23.01 -12.51 -4.27
CA LYS A 20 23.32 -12.35 -5.71
C LYS A 20 22.08 -11.96 -6.52
N ARG A 21 20.92 -12.59 -6.25
CA ARG A 21 19.63 -12.22 -6.87
C ARG A 21 19.22 -10.79 -6.53
N TYR A 22 19.38 -10.38 -5.27
CA TYR A 22 19.10 -9.02 -4.83
C TYR A 22 20.01 -7.99 -5.49
N GLN A 23 21.30 -8.30 -5.68
CA GLN A 23 22.26 -7.41 -6.35
C GLN A 23 21.98 -7.25 -7.84
N ALA A 24 21.49 -8.29 -8.53
CA ALA A 24 21.19 -8.26 -9.95
C ALA A 24 19.91 -7.48 -10.32
N LEU A 25 18.94 -7.38 -9.39
CA LEU A 25 17.71 -6.64 -9.62
C LEU A 25 17.99 -5.13 -9.71
N GLN A 26 17.49 -4.46 -10.73
CA GLN A 26 17.51 -2.99 -10.76
C GLN A 26 16.35 -2.46 -9.91
N PRO A 27 16.51 -1.35 -9.16
CA PRO A 27 15.39 -0.74 -8.48
C PRO A 27 14.30 -0.36 -9.50
N PRO A 28 13.03 -0.65 -9.19
CA PRO A 28 11.94 -0.37 -10.12
C PRO A 28 11.74 1.15 -10.24
N LYS A 29 11.54 1.66 -11.47
CA LYS A 29 11.28 3.09 -11.71
C LYS A 29 9.86 3.52 -11.32
N SER A 30 8.94 2.56 -11.25
CA SER A 30 7.57 2.75 -10.80
C SER A 30 7.13 1.57 -9.94
N ILE A 31 6.24 1.84 -8.99
CA ILE A 31 5.68 0.82 -8.10
C ILE A 31 4.16 0.94 -8.16
N VAL A 32 3.50 -0.20 -8.39
CA VAL A 32 2.05 -0.33 -8.27
C VAL A 32 1.72 -0.49 -6.80
N VAL A 33 0.89 0.40 -6.28
CA VAL A 33 0.50 0.44 -4.87
C VAL A 33 -1.00 0.41 -4.71
N ARG A 34 -1.45 -0.16 -3.60
CA ARG A 34 -2.82 -0.11 -3.11
C ARG A 34 -2.86 0.71 -1.81
N TYR A 35 -3.75 1.68 -1.72
CA TYR A 35 -3.80 2.62 -0.59
C TYR A 35 -5.21 3.10 -0.27
N GLY A 36 -5.36 3.69 0.91
CA GLY A 36 -6.63 4.18 1.43
C GLY A 36 -7.68 3.09 1.73
N TYR A 37 -8.75 3.50 2.41
CA TYR A 37 -9.89 2.67 2.80
C TYR A 37 -10.59 2.04 1.59
N LEU A 38 -10.77 2.83 0.53
CA LEU A 38 -11.37 2.40 -0.73
C LEU A 38 -10.44 1.50 -1.58
N ARG A 39 -9.24 1.18 -1.08
CA ARG A 39 -8.25 0.34 -1.76
C ARG A 39 -7.93 0.83 -3.17
N LEU A 40 -7.74 2.14 -3.29
CA LEU A 40 -7.33 2.78 -4.54
C LEU A 40 -6.02 2.17 -5.03
N ILE A 41 -5.89 2.00 -6.34
CA ILE A 41 -4.67 1.51 -6.98
C ILE A 41 -4.03 2.66 -7.76
N ALA A 42 -2.72 2.83 -7.63
CA ALA A 42 -1.94 3.75 -8.44
C ALA A 42 -0.60 3.13 -8.84
N GLU A 43 -0.12 3.46 -10.02
CA GLU A 43 1.28 3.26 -10.40
C GLU A 43 2.02 4.58 -10.19
N LEU A 44 2.93 4.60 -9.21
CA LEU A 44 3.64 5.81 -8.81
C LEU A 44 5.13 5.71 -9.12
N PRO A 45 5.78 6.80 -9.54
CA PRO A 45 7.23 6.82 -9.72
C PRO A 45 7.95 6.57 -8.39
N TYR A 46 9.09 5.88 -8.46
CA TYR A 46 9.95 5.57 -7.32
C TYR A 46 11.42 5.79 -7.70
N ASP A 47 12.08 6.68 -6.97
CA ASP A 47 13.49 7.05 -7.18
C ASP A 47 14.41 6.50 -6.08
N GLY A 48 13.91 5.61 -5.22
CA GLY A 48 14.68 5.05 -4.12
C GLY A 48 15.59 3.90 -4.55
N THR A 49 16.54 3.57 -3.67
CA THR A 49 17.53 2.50 -3.91
C THR A 49 17.04 1.12 -3.47
N ASP A 50 16.05 1.08 -2.58
CA ASP A 50 15.55 -0.17 -2.02
C ASP A 50 14.75 -0.95 -3.07
N LYS A 51 14.73 -2.26 -2.91
CA LYS A 51 13.96 -3.16 -3.79
C LYS A 51 12.85 -3.77 -2.96
N PRO A 52 11.74 -3.03 -2.74
CA PRO A 52 10.64 -3.55 -1.94
C PRO A 52 10.05 -4.80 -2.60
N GLY A 53 9.81 -5.82 -1.79
CA GLY A 53 9.15 -7.05 -2.22
C GLY A 53 7.63 -6.90 -2.25
N CYS A 54 6.95 -7.92 -2.77
CA CYS A 54 5.49 -8.02 -2.77
C CYS A 54 4.88 -7.80 -1.37
N GLY A 55 3.89 -6.92 -1.27
CA GLY A 55 3.22 -6.60 0.00
C GLY A 55 4.03 -5.71 0.95
N SER A 56 5.20 -5.20 0.52
CA SER A 56 5.94 -4.22 1.32
C SER A 56 5.09 -2.99 1.56
N LYS A 57 5.16 -2.45 2.79
CA LYS A 57 4.55 -1.17 3.10
C LYS A 57 5.49 -0.06 2.63
N VAL A 58 4.94 0.90 1.91
CA VAL A 58 5.67 2.05 1.38
C VAL A 58 4.95 3.33 1.77
N VAL A 59 5.71 4.39 2.00
CA VAL A 59 5.14 5.73 2.21
C VAL A 59 4.96 6.37 0.84
N ILE A 60 3.75 6.81 0.55
CA ILE A 60 3.42 7.51 -0.70
C ILE A 60 2.97 8.92 -0.40
N ARG A 61 3.16 9.82 -1.37
CA ARG A 61 2.51 11.12 -1.40
C ARG A 61 1.63 11.20 -2.63
N THR A 62 0.36 11.49 -2.42
CA THR A 62 -0.67 11.66 -3.45
C THR A 62 -1.34 13.03 -3.26
N ASP A 63 -2.39 13.31 -4.04
CA ASP A 63 -3.28 14.45 -3.88
C ASP A 63 -4.12 14.42 -2.58
N ARG A 64 -4.30 13.23 -1.98
CA ARG A 64 -4.90 13.04 -0.65
C ARG A 64 -3.99 13.56 0.45
N GLY A 65 -2.69 13.29 0.35
CA GLY A 65 -1.67 13.62 1.34
C GLY A 65 -0.59 12.54 1.42
N THR A 66 0.09 12.45 2.57
CA THR A 66 1.11 11.43 2.79
C THR A 66 0.51 10.25 3.58
N GLU A 67 0.58 9.04 3.03
CA GLU A 67 -0.03 7.86 3.66
C GLU A 67 0.75 6.57 3.41
N ILE A 68 0.40 5.52 4.16
CA ILE A 68 0.93 4.17 3.98
C ILE A 68 0.17 3.46 2.86
N ALA A 69 0.92 2.89 1.93
CA ALA A 69 0.41 2.04 0.88
C ALA A 69 1.05 0.65 0.92
N GLU A 70 0.39 -0.30 0.27
CA GLU A 70 0.89 -1.66 0.07
C GLU A 70 1.31 -1.87 -1.37
N MET A 71 2.57 -2.27 -1.58
CA MET A 71 3.06 -2.63 -2.89
C MET A 71 2.37 -3.89 -3.42
N LEU A 72 1.85 -3.79 -4.64
CA LEU A 72 1.32 -4.92 -5.40
C LEU A 72 2.40 -5.41 -6.37
N THR A 73 2.50 -6.72 -6.54
CA THR A 73 3.43 -7.32 -7.52
C THR A 73 2.68 -7.95 -8.68
N THR A 74 3.14 -7.69 -9.89
CA THR A 74 2.55 -8.22 -11.15
C THR A 74 3.22 -9.50 -11.63
N THR A 75 4.34 -9.89 -11.03
CA THR A 75 5.22 -10.97 -11.49
C THR A 75 5.21 -12.22 -10.61
N CYS A 76 4.42 -12.25 -9.54
CA CYS A 76 4.35 -13.43 -8.67
C CYS A 76 3.54 -14.53 -9.36
N SER A 77 4.16 -15.70 -9.57
CA SER A 77 3.53 -16.91 -10.12
C SER A 77 2.56 -17.60 -9.17
N ASN A 78 2.47 -17.12 -7.92
CA ASN A 78 1.56 -17.66 -6.92
C ASN A 78 0.15 -17.10 -7.12
N SER A 79 -0.53 -17.60 -8.16
CA SER A 79 -1.91 -17.32 -8.49
C SER A 79 -2.80 -17.53 -7.25
N GLY A 80 -3.27 -16.44 -6.64
CA GLY A 80 -4.09 -16.46 -5.43
C GLY A 80 -3.51 -15.70 -4.23
N CYS A 81 -2.29 -15.17 -4.32
CA CYS A 81 -1.79 -14.25 -3.28
C CYS A 81 -2.54 -12.90 -3.39
N GLY A 82 -3.29 -12.47 -2.37
CA GLY A 82 -4.00 -11.17 -2.37
C GLY A 82 -3.10 -9.91 -2.42
N LYS A 83 -1.79 -10.13 -2.57
CA LYS A 83 -0.72 -9.14 -2.72
C LYS A 83 -0.14 -9.12 -4.15
N SER A 84 -0.48 -10.11 -4.97
CA SER A 84 -0.20 -10.11 -6.40
C SER A 84 -1.44 -9.69 -7.18
N VAL A 85 -1.27 -8.78 -8.13
CA VAL A 85 -2.33 -8.39 -9.06
C VAL A 85 -1.73 -8.53 -10.45
N THR A 86 -2.32 -9.38 -11.27
CA THR A 86 -1.91 -9.54 -12.66
C THR A 86 -2.12 -8.24 -13.43
N ARG A 87 -1.38 -8.05 -14.53
CA ARG A 87 -1.60 -6.89 -15.40
C ARG A 87 -3.05 -6.81 -15.91
N GLN A 88 -3.66 -7.96 -16.18
CA GLN A 88 -5.06 -8.06 -16.61
C GLN A 88 -6.02 -7.54 -15.51
N GLU A 89 -5.87 -8.00 -14.27
CA GLU A 89 -6.71 -7.55 -13.15
C GLU A 89 -6.55 -6.06 -12.87
N MET A 90 -5.34 -5.52 -13.01
CA MET A 90 -5.10 -4.08 -12.93
C MET A 90 -5.87 -3.33 -14.02
N LEU A 91 -5.76 -3.77 -15.29
CA LEU A 91 -6.47 -3.14 -16.41
C LEU A 91 -7.99 -3.20 -16.22
N ASN A 92 -8.52 -4.34 -15.78
CA ASN A 92 -9.94 -4.51 -15.49
C ASN A 92 -10.40 -3.57 -14.37
N TYR A 93 -9.64 -3.46 -13.27
CA TYR A 93 -9.97 -2.54 -12.18
C TYR A 93 -10.03 -1.08 -12.65
N ILE A 94 -9.09 -0.67 -13.51
CA ILE A 94 -9.08 0.68 -14.09
C ILE A 94 -10.34 0.89 -14.93
N GLU A 95 -10.69 -0.05 -15.79
CA GLU A 95 -11.85 0.01 -16.67
C GLU A 95 -13.16 0.09 -15.88
N GLU A 96 -13.36 -0.84 -14.94
CA GLU A 96 -14.58 -0.95 -14.13
C GLU A 96 -14.79 0.24 -13.20
N SER A 97 -13.71 0.87 -12.75
CA SER A 97 -13.80 1.96 -11.80
C SER A 97 -13.98 3.34 -12.47
N GLY A 98 -14.09 3.40 -13.80
CA GLY A 98 -14.34 4.64 -14.56
C GLY A 98 -13.40 4.87 -15.75
N GLY A 99 -12.59 3.89 -16.11
CA GLY A 99 -11.70 3.90 -17.27
C GLY A 99 -10.72 5.08 -17.26
N ARG A 100 -10.70 5.85 -18.35
CA ARG A 100 -9.85 7.06 -18.48
C ARG A 100 -10.18 8.17 -17.47
N ASN A 101 -11.35 8.12 -16.84
CA ASN A 101 -11.80 9.07 -15.81
C ASN A 101 -11.66 8.51 -14.38
N PHE A 102 -11.30 7.24 -14.25
CA PHE A 102 -10.86 6.69 -12.97
C PHE A 102 -9.52 7.33 -12.61
N PRO A 103 -9.23 7.70 -11.36
CA PRO A 103 -8.04 8.47 -11.04
C PRO A 103 -6.83 7.53 -11.07
N PHE A 104 -6.37 7.19 -12.27
CA PHE A 104 -4.98 6.90 -12.54
C PHE A 104 -4.23 8.22 -12.31
N SER A 105 -4.07 8.57 -11.03
CA SER A 105 -3.31 9.72 -10.64
C SER A 105 -1.84 9.37 -10.88
N THR A 106 -1.27 9.94 -11.94
CA THR A 106 0.19 10.13 -12.04
C THR A 106 0.68 11.21 -11.09
N SER A 107 -0.23 11.90 -10.38
CA SER A 107 0.13 12.89 -9.37
C SER A 107 0.44 12.18 -8.06
N GLY A 108 1.73 11.98 -7.84
CA GLY A 108 2.26 11.41 -6.62
C GLY A 108 3.62 10.76 -6.84
N LYS A 109 4.15 10.18 -5.77
CA LYS A 109 5.37 9.38 -5.80
C LYS A 109 5.45 8.45 -4.60
N VAL A 110 6.15 7.35 -4.77
CA VAL A 110 6.62 6.56 -3.64
C VAL A 110 7.82 7.28 -3.03
N LEU A 111 7.73 7.63 -1.75
CA LEU A 111 8.80 8.34 -1.05
C LEU A 111 9.90 7.38 -0.62
N ARG A 112 9.52 6.25 -0.01
CA ARG A 112 10.43 5.25 0.54
C ARG A 112 9.66 4.02 1.05
N VAL A 113 10.40 2.96 1.38
CA VAL A 113 9.87 1.86 2.19
C VAL A 113 9.47 2.41 3.57
N ALA A 114 8.34 1.93 4.10
CA ALA A 114 7.87 2.33 5.42
C ALA A 114 8.82 1.77 6.50
N THR A 115 9.22 2.65 7.40
CA THR A 115 10.01 2.32 8.59
C THR A 115 9.09 1.78 9.69
N PRO A 116 9.64 1.05 10.69
CA PRO A 116 8.86 0.65 11.86
C PRO A 116 8.17 1.82 12.57
N GLU A 117 8.82 2.99 12.60
CA GLU A 117 8.29 4.22 13.19
C GLU A 117 7.03 4.69 12.46
N ASP A 118 7.01 4.67 11.12
CA ASP A 118 5.81 5.04 10.35
C ASP A 118 4.66 4.09 10.61
N LEU A 119 4.94 2.79 10.72
CA LEU A 119 3.92 1.78 10.98
C LEU A 119 3.33 1.97 12.38
N LEU A 120 4.16 2.28 13.38
CA LEU A 120 3.72 2.58 14.72
C LEU A 120 2.88 3.87 14.76
N GLU A 121 3.29 4.90 14.02
CA GLU A 121 2.54 6.15 13.91
C GLU A 121 1.17 5.93 13.24
N GLN A 122 1.14 5.17 12.14
CA GLN A 122 -0.12 4.79 11.49
C GLN A 122 -1.02 3.99 12.44
N GLN A 123 -0.49 3.07 13.24
CA GLN A 123 -1.26 2.34 14.25
C GLN A 123 -1.86 3.27 15.32
N LYS A 124 -1.10 4.28 15.77
CA LYS A 124 -1.61 5.29 16.73
C LYS A 124 -2.70 6.17 16.11
N LEU A 125 -2.58 6.50 14.82
CA LEU A 125 -3.64 7.17 14.07
C LEU A 125 -4.88 6.27 14.00
N ASP A 126 -4.73 5.02 13.58
CA ASP A 126 -5.83 4.06 13.44
C ASP A 126 -6.56 3.80 14.77
N ALA A 127 -5.85 3.78 15.90
CA ALA A 127 -6.44 3.64 17.23
C ALA A 127 -7.41 4.79 17.60
N ARG A 128 -7.27 5.98 16.99
CA ARG A 128 -8.13 7.15 17.21
C ARG A 128 -9.39 7.16 16.31
N LYS A 129 -9.51 6.22 15.38
CA LYS A 129 -10.67 6.16 14.46
C LYS A 129 -12.01 6.04 15.19
N PRO A 130 -12.19 5.18 16.21
CA PRO A 130 -13.48 5.03 16.88
C PRO A 130 -13.96 6.33 17.55
N GLU A 131 -13.04 7.08 18.16
CA GLU A 131 -13.36 8.38 18.77
C GLU A 131 -13.74 9.41 17.71
N SER A 132 -12.92 9.54 16.67
CA SER A 132 -13.15 10.48 15.56
C SER A 132 -14.48 10.21 14.86
N LEU A 133 -14.82 8.94 14.64
CA LEU A 133 -16.06 8.52 14.00
C LEU A 133 -17.28 8.78 14.89
N ARG A 134 -17.17 8.58 16.22
CA ARG A 134 -18.24 8.93 17.17
C ARG A 134 -18.51 10.43 17.17
N PHE A 135 -17.46 11.24 17.24
CA PHE A 135 -17.57 12.70 17.21
C PHE A 135 -18.23 13.17 15.90
N ALA A 136 -17.76 12.69 14.75
CA ALA A 136 -18.33 13.06 13.47
C ALA A 136 -19.80 12.62 13.32
N LYS A 137 -20.18 11.44 13.84
CA LYS A 137 -21.59 10.99 13.86
C LYS A 137 -22.48 11.93 14.66
N GLN A 138 -21.99 12.46 15.79
CA GLN A 138 -22.71 13.46 16.56
C GLN A 138 -22.91 14.75 15.76
N GLN A 139 -21.85 15.26 15.13
CA GLN A 139 -21.93 16.47 14.30
C GLN A 139 -22.89 16.32 13.11
N VAL A 140 -22.87 15.17 12.42
CA VAL A 140 -23.79 14.86 11.31
C VAL A 140 -25.24 14.91 11.77
N LYS A 141 -25.53 14.35 12.96
CA LYS A 141 -26.87 14.36 13.55
C LYS A 141 -27.31 15.77 13.94
N GLU A 142 -26.44 16.54 14.59
CA GLU A 142 -26.73 17.92 15.01
C GLU A 142 -26.95 18.86 13.82
N ALA A 143 -26.19 18.68 12.74
CA ALA A 143 -26.32 19.46 11.51
C ALA A 143 -27.44 18.94 10.56
N ASN A 144 -28.14 17.86 10.95
CA ASN A 144 -29.19 17.20 10.16
C ASN A 144 -28.74 16.89 8.71
N LEU A 145 -27.51 16.41 8.54
CA LEU A 145 -26.95 16.09 7.23
C LEU A 145 -27.45 14.69 6.79
N PRO A 146 -27.95 14.54 5.55
CA PRO A 146 -28.45 13.27 5.03
C PRO A 146 -27.29 12.36 4.59
N MET A 147 -26.55 11.81 5.55
CA MET A 147 -25.43 10.90 5.28
C MET A 147 -25.21 9.89 6.40
N HIS A 148 -24.73 8.69 6.03
CA HIS A 148 -24.34 7.64 6.95
C HIS A 148 -22.82 7.44 6.90
N LEU A 149 -22.12 7.82 7.99
CA LEU A 149 -20.67 7.63 8.12
C LEU A 149 -20.30 6.15 8.24
N VAL A 150 -19.39 5.71 7.36
CA VAL A 150 -18.91 4.32 7.23
C VAL A 150 -17.55 4.15 7.91
N ASP A 151 -16.56 4.99 7.55
CA ASP A 151 -15.19 4.91 8.09
C ASP A 151 -14.54 6.30 8.13
N VAL A 152 -13.40 6.41 8.81
CA VAL A 152 -12.55 7.59 8.88
C VAL A 152 -11.09 7.21 8.70
N GLU A 153 -10.38 7.95 7.86
CA GLU A 153 -8.93 7.81 7.67
C GLU A 153 -8.21 9.05 8.19
N MET A 154 -7.15 8.85 8.95
CA MET A 154 -6.20 9.90 9.27
C MET A 154 -4.91 9.59 8.54
N LEU A 155 -4.49 10.50 7.67
CA LEU A 155 -3.30 10.30 6.86
C LEU A 155 -2.04 10.37 7.72
N LEU A 156 -1.03 9.59 7.34
CA LEU A 156 0.24 9.51 8.06
C LEU A 156 0.89 10.88 8.23
N GLY A 157 0.89 11.71 7.18
CA GLY A 157 1.47 13.05 7.24
C GLY A 157 0.64 14.08 8.03
N GLY A 158 -0.50 13.69 8.58
CA GLY A 158 -1.37 14.56 9.37
C GLY A 158 -2.10 15.63 8.56
N GLU A 159 -2.02 15.61 7.23
CA GLU A 159 -2.55 16.70 6.40
C GLU A 159 -4.09 16.71 6.34
N ARG A 160 -4.71 15.52 6.41
CA ARG A 160 -6.17 15.36 6.27
C ARG A 160 -6.74 14.25 7.16
N ILE A 161 -8.00 14.46 7.53
CA ILE A 161 -8.91 13.43 8.05
C ILE A 161 -10.01 13.23 7.00
N LEU A 162 -10.13 12.02 6.46
CA LEU A 162 -11.08 11.69 5.40
C LEU A 162 -12.23 10.88 5.99
N PHE A 163 -13.47 11.36 5.84
CA PHE A 163 -14.67 10.63 6.26
C PHE A 163 -15.33 9.97 5.04
N HIS A 164 -15.55 8.66 5.13
CA HIS A 164 -16.26 7.89 4.13
C HIS A 164 -17.72 7.77 4.53
N TYR A 165 -18.63 8.03 3.59
CA TYR A 165 -20.06 8.00 3.87
C TYR A 165 -20.87 7.50 2.69
N THR A 166 -22.06 6.97 2.97
CA THR A 166 -23.10 6.70 1.98
C THR A 166 -24.24 7.70 2.15
N ARG A 167 -25.00 7.92 1.08
CA ARG A 167 -26.28 8.64 1.16
C ARG A 167 -27.37 7.73 1.69
#